data_AF-A2T2I5-F1
#
_entry.id   AF-A2T2I5-F1
#
_cell.length_a   1.000
_cell.length_b   1.000
_cell.length_c   1.000
_cell.angle_alpha   90.00
_cell.angle_beta   90.00
_cell.angle_gamma   90.00
#
_symmetry.space_group_name_H-M   'P 1'
#
loop_
_entity.id
_entity.type
_entity.pdbx_description
1 polymer ?
#
loop_
_entity_poly.entity_id
_entity_poly.type
_entity_poly.pdbx_seq_one_letter_code
_entity_poly.pdbx_strand_id
1 'polypeptide(L)' 'CVDYRGLNAITQRSVEPLPHVDQLLEDTRGACWFSKLDLASAYHQFRIREEVQHKTSFRVPGGQFEFRVGA' A
#
# COMPACT_ATOMS: atom_id res chain seq x y z
N CYS A 1 13.31 -5.40 4.56
CA CYS A 1 12.36 -5.48 3.42
C CYS A 1 12.08 -6.96 3.16
N VAL A 2 10.82 -7.35 2.98
CA VAL A 2 10.42 -8.73 2.66
C VAL A 2 10.25 -8.84 1.14
N ASP A 3 10.79 -9.90 0.53
CA ASP A 3 10.66 -10.10 -0.91
C ASP A 3 9.29 -10.71 -1.28
N TYR A 4 8.35 -9.86 -1.67
CA TYR A 4 7.01 -10.27 -2.11
C TYR A 4 6.88 -10.48 -3.62
N ARG A 5 7.97 -10.50 -4.41
CA ARG A 5 7.85 -10.62 -5.88
C ARG A 5 7.06 -11.87 -6.32
N GLY A 6 7.30 -13.01 -5.65
CA GLY A 6 6.54 -14.25 -5.91
C GLY A 6 5.06 -14.13 -5.55
N LEU A 7 4.76 -13.53 -4.39
CA LEU A 7 3.38 -13.29 -3.94
C LEU A 7 2.63 -12.31 -4.86
N ASN A 8 3.30 -11.24 -5.29
CA ASN A 8 2.73 -10.21 -6.16
C ASN A 8 2.44 -10.73 -7.56
N ALA A 9 3.13 -11.78 -8.02
CA ALA A 9 2.88 -12.40 -9.32
C ALA A 9 1.59 -13.25 -9.34
N ILE A 10 1.21 -13.83 -8.20
CA ILE A 10 0.01 -14.67 -8.07
C ILE A 10 -1.20 -13.92 -7.50
N THR A 11 -0.98 -12.75 -6.92
CA THR A 11 -2.04 -11.90 -6.38
C THR A 11 -2.80 -11.22 -7.52
N GLN A 12 -4.13 -11.30 -7.49
CA GLN A 12 -4.97 -10.56 -8.43
C GLN A 12 -4.72 -9.06 -8.24
N ARG A 13 -4.36 -8.37 -9.33
CA ARG A 13 -4.16 -6.93 -9.31
C ARG A 13 -5.51 -6.23 -9.16
N SER A 14 -5.62 -5.38 -8.16
CA SER A 14 -6.67 -4.37 -8.07
C SER A 14 -6.32 -3.27 -9.07
N VAL A 15 -7.09 -3.14 -10.14
CA VAL A 15 -6.87 -2.14 -11.20
C VAL A 15 -7.98 -1.11 -11.11
N GLU A 16 -7.90 -0.29 -10.09
CA GLU A 16 -8.70 0.92 -9.97
C GLU A 16 -7.97 2.04 -10.71
N PRO A 17 -8.65 2.74 -11.64
CA PRO A 17 -8.02 3.81 -12.40
C PRO A 17 -7.66 4.94 -11.45
N LEU A 18 -6.37 5.23 -11.33
CA LEU A 18 -5.89 6.46 -10.70
C LEU A 18 -6.15 7.64 -11.64
N PRO A 19 -6.59 8.80 -11.13
CA PRO A 19 -6.75 10.00 -11.95
C PRO A 19 -5.41 10.40 -12.59
N HIS A 20 -5.47 10.89 -13.82
CA HIS A 20 -4.30 11.38 -14.52
C HIS A 20 -3.73 12.61 -13.81
N VAL A 21 -2.39 12.74 -13.77
CA VAL A 21 -1.73 13.83 -13.06
C VAL A 21 -2.17 15.21 -13.58
N ASP A 22 -2.35 15.35 -14.89
CA ASP A 22 -2.80 16.63 -15.49
C ASP A 22 -4.21 17.02 -15.03
N GLN A 23 -5.10 16.05 -14.85
CA GLN A 23 -6.44 16.32 -14.33
C GLN A 23 -6.36 16.84 -12.89
N LEU A 24 -5.55 16.20 -12.04
CA LEU A 24 -5.33 16.64 -10.66
C LEU A 24 -4.76 18.06 -10.59
N LEU A 25 -3.89 18.43 -11.53
CA LEU A 25 -3.31 19.78 -11.59
C LEU A 25 -4.35 20.81 -12.05
N GLU A 26 -5.14 20.50 -13.08
CA GLU A 26 -6.20 21.39 -13.56
C GLU A 26 -7.25 21.63 -12.47
N ASP A 27 -7.61 20.60 -11.70
CA ASP A 27 -8.56 20.71 -10.57
C ASP A 27 -8.07 21.67 -9.47
N THR A 28 -6.75 21.92 -9.39
CA THR A 28 -6.16 22.83 -8.41
C THR A 28 -5.87 24.24 -8.97
N ARG A 29 -6.20 24.48 -10.23
CA ARG A 29 -5.94 25.75 -10.89
C ARG A 29 -6.70 26.89 -10.23
N GLY A 30 -6.00 27.99 -9.95
CA GLY A 30 -6.58 29.17 -9.29
C GLY A 30 -6.60 29.08 -7.75
N ALA A 31 -6.15 27.97 -7.16
CA ALA A 31 -5.91 27.93 -5.72
C ALA A 31 -4.73 28.83 -5.34
N CYS A 32 -4.89 29.64 -4.29
CA CYS A 32 -3.84 30.53 -3.79
C CYS A 32 -2.96 29.88 -2.71
N TRP A 33 -3.43 28.78 -2.10
CA TRP A 33 -2.78 28.13 -0.98
C TRP A 33 -2.84 26.61 -1.13
N PHE A 34 -1.73 25.96 -0.83
CA PHE A 34 -1.59 24.51 -0.90
C PHE A 34 -1.07 23.99 0.42
N SER A 35 -1.62 22.87 0.88
CA SER A 35 -1.08 22.09 1.98
C SER A 35 -0.93 20.65 1.52
N LYS A 36 0.12 19.98 2.00
CA LYS A 36 0.39 18.59 1.73
C LYS A 36 0.36 17.82 3.04
N LEU A 37 -0.43 16.77 3.07
CA LEU A 37 -0.41 15.79 4.14
C LEU A 37 0.39 14.59 3.66
N ASP A 38 1.36 14.17 4.46
CA ASP A 38 2.12 12.96 4.20
C ASP A 38 1.65 11.85 5.15
N LEU A 39 1.25 10.71 4.57
CA LEU A 39 0.96 9.51 5.34
C LEU A 39 2.20 8.61 5.32
N ALA A 40 3.27 9.04 6.02
CA ALA A 40 4.60 8.40 6.05
C ALA A 40 4.59 6.89 6.38
N SER A 41 3.50 6.36 6.94
CA SER A 41 3.32 4.93 7.23
C SER A 41 1.93 4.44 6.85
N ALA A 42 1.34 4.99 5.78
CA ALA A 42 -0.02 4.67 5.33
C ALA A 42 -0.29 3.16 5.27
N TYR A 43 0.67 2.38 4.73
CA TYR A 43 0.54 0.93 4.62
C TYR A 43 0.32 0.24 5.98
N HIS A 44 1.02 0.68 7.02
CA HIS A 44 0.88 0.12 8.38
C HIS A 44 -0.38 0.59 9.12
N GLN A 45 -1.14 1.55 8.59
CA GLN A 45 -2.37 2.04 9.22
C GLN A 45 -3.58 1.14 8.91
N PHE A 46 -3.58 0.45 7.77
CA PHE A 46 -4.69 -0.40 7.35
C PHE A 46 -4.48 -1.86 7.78
N ARG A 47 -5.51 -2.46 8.37
CA ARG A 47 -5.47 -3.88 8.76
C ARG A 47 -5.64 -4.79 7.55
N ILE A 48 -4.84 -5.84 7.50
CA ILE A 48 -5.03 -6.95 6.57
C ILE A 48 -6.14 -7.84 7.12
N ARG A 49 -7.06 -8.26 6.25
CA ARG A 49 -8.13 -9.19 6.62
C ARG A 49 -7.54 -10.48 7.17
N GLU A 50 -8.10 -10.97 8.28
CA GLU A 50 -7.56 -12.09 9.04
C GLU A 50 -7.38 -13.34 8.16
N GLU A 51 -8.30 -13.59 7.23
CA GLU A 51 -8.24 -14.73 6.32
C GLU A 51 -7.03 -14.74 5.36
N VAL A 52 -6.37 -13.60 5.12
CA VAL A 52 -5.23 -13.50 4.17
C VAL A 52 -3.91 -13.11 4.82
N GLN A 53 -3.85 -12.91 6.15
CA GLN A 53 -2.60 -12.55 6.85
C GLN A 53 -1.48 -13.57 6.60
N HIS A 54 -1.82 -14.86 6.58
CA HIS A 54 -0.87 -15.95 6.31
C HIS A 54 -0.13 -15.83 4.97
N LYS A 55 -0.71 -15.16 3.97
CA LYS A 55 -0.06 -14.92 2.68
C LYS A 55 1.13 -13.97 2.79
N THR A 56 1.17 -13.14 3.83
CA THR A 56 2.25 -12.19 4.11
C THR A 56 3.34 -12.76 5.01
N SER A 57 3.37 -14.09 5.20
CA SER A 57 4.35 -14.70 6.09
C SER A 57 5.79 -14.50 5.60
N PHE A 58 6.70 -14.24 6.53
CA PHE A 58 8.13 -14.12 6.28
C PHE A 58 8.93 -14.80 7.40
N ARG A 59 10.15 -15.22 7.07
CA ARG A 59 11.01 -15.95 7.98
C ARG A 59 12.22 -15.11 8.37
N VAL A 60 12.58 -15.17 9.64
CA VAL A 60 13.81 -14.63 10.19
C VAL A 60 14.54 -15.75 10.94
N PRO A 61 15.84 -15.62 11.22
CA PRO A 61 16.50 -16.53 12.15
C PRO A 61 15.71 -16.59 13.48
N GLY A 62 15.28 -17.79 13.88
CA GLY A 62 14.53 -17.99 15.11
C GLY A 62 13.00 -17.91 15.00
N GLY A 63 12.41 -17.65 13.83
CA GLY A 63 10.94 -17.67 13.73
C GLY A 63 10.34 -17.35 12.37
N GLN A 64 9.02 -17.54 12.29
CA GLN A 64 8.17 -17.13 11.19
C GLN A 64 7.13 -16.16 11.74
N PHE A 65 6.88 -15.10 10.98
CA PHE A 65 5.96 -14.02 11.36
C PHE A 65 5.07 -13.67 10.18
N GLU A 66 3.95 -13.02 10.46
CA GLU A 66 2.96 -12.56 9.48
C GLU A 66 2.59 -11.11 9.78
N PHE A 67 2.22 -10.36 8.76
CA PHE A 67 1.75 -9.00 8.96
C PHE A 67 0.24 -8.97 9.26
N ARG A 68 -0.11 -8.17 10.28
CA ARG A 68 -1.52 -7.85 10.62
C ARG A 68 -2.02 -6.58 9.93
N VAL A 69 -1.11 -5.80 9.37
CA VAL A 69 -1.34 -4.51 8.69
C VAL A 69 -0.61 -4.51 7.36
N GLY A 70 -0.92 -3.59 6.45
CA GLY A 70 -0.26 -3.51 5.14
C GLY A 70 1.26 -3.42 5.27
N ALA A 71 1.98 -4.15 4.40
CA ALA A 71 3.44 -4.28 4.40
C ALA A 71 4.08 -3.60 3.18
#